data_AF-A0A1V5PQA1-F1
#
_entry.id   AF-A0A1V5PQA1-F1
#
_cell.length_a   1.000
_cell.length_b   1.000
_cell.length_c   1.000
_cell.angle_alpha   90.00
_cell.angle_beta   90.00
_cell.angle_gamma   90.00
#
_symmetry.space_group_name_H-M   'P 1'
#
loop_
_entity.id
_entity.type
_entity.pdbx_description
1 polymer ?
#
loop_
_entity_poly.entity_id
_entity_poly.type
_entity_poly.pdbx_seq_one_letter_code
_entity_poly.pdbx_strand_id
1 'polypeptide(L)'
;MEKLPYVWDYDIDEAQFRALLAGELRLGRLGQDWATVRLLEYAPYPEIVRLLGFRALVEGWPRWRDSIRSVSRRRGLDFLVAWLPQEHPEVL
;
A
#
# COMPACT_ATOMS: atom_id res chain seq x y z
N MET A 1 13.39 15.77 8.80
CA MET A 1 12.34 15.04 8.07
C MET A 1 12.96 13.77 7.54
N GLU A 2 12.53 12.63 8.05
CA GLU A 2 12.98 11.34 7.57
C GLU A 2 12.23 11.04 6.26
N LYS A 3 12.97 10.81 5.17
CA LYS A 3 12.38 10.56 3.85
C LYS A 3 12.15 9.06 3.72
N LEU A 4 10.91 8.65 3.50
CA LEU A 4 10.60 7.23 3.32
C LEU A 4 11.33 6.70 2.07
N PRO A 5 12.04 5.56 2.14
CA PRO A 5 12.84 5.06 1.02
C PRO A 5 12.05 4.79 -0.26
N TYR A 6 10.73 4.64 -0.18
CA TYR A 6 9.84 4.33 -1.30
C TYR A 6 9.19 5.56 -1.96
N VAL A 7 9.48 6.78 -1.48
CA VAL A 7 9.10 8.06 -2.11
C VAL A 7 10.33 8.95 -2.40
N TRP A 8 11.50 8.32 -2.52
CA TRP A 8 12.79 9.00 -2.75
C TRP A 8 12.78 9.98 -3.93
N ASP A 9 11.98 9.69 -4.96
CA ASP A 9 11.80 10.44 -6.21
C ASP A 9 10.72 11.53 -6.15
N TYR A 10 10.04 11.71 -5.01
CA TYR A 10 9.06 12.76 -4.80
C TYR A 10 9.52 13.73 -3.72
N ASP A 11 9.07 14.99 -3.82
CA ASP A 11 9.15 15.95 -2.72
C ASP A 11 7.95 15.76 -1.77
N ILE A 12 7.95 14.60 -1.10
CA ILE A 12 6.91 14.16 -0.16
C ILE A 12 7.60 13.64 1.09
N ASP A 13 7.24 14.18 2.25
CA ASP A 13 7.69 13.66 3.54
C ASP A 13 6.78 12.55 4.08
N GLU A 14 7.17 11.94 5.19
CA GLU A 14 6.39 10.88 5.82
C GLU A 14 4.99 11.31 6.23
N ALA A 15 4.81 12.53 6.74
CA ALA A 15 3.51 13.02 7.21
C ALA A 15 2.55 13.20 6.02
N GLN A 16 3.04 13.80 4.94
CA GLN A 16 2.30 13.94 3.68
C GLN A 16 1.97 12.58 3.07
N PHE A 17 2.91 11.63 3.08
CA PHE A 17 2.65 10.28 2.57
C PHE A 17 1.56 9.56 3.36
N ARG A 18 1.58 9.67 4.69
CA ARG A 18 0.54 9.13 5.57
C ARG A 18 -0.82 9.78 5.32
N ALA A 19 -0.85 11.10 5.16
CA ALA A 19 -2.09 11.82 4.83
C ALA A 19 -2.63 11.41 3.44
N LEU A 20 -1.75 11.15 2.46
CA LEU A 20 -2.15 10.60 1.16
C LEU A 20 -2.76 9.20 1.32
N LEU A 21 -2.12 8.30 2.09
CA LEU A 21 -2.63 6.95 2.38
C LEU A 21 -3.99 6.97 3.10
N ALA A 22 -4.19 7.92 4.01
CA ALA A 22 -5.46 8.11 4.72
C ALA A 22 -6.56 8.74 3.85
N GLY A 23 -6.20 9.27 2.66
CA GLY A 23 -7.12 10.00 1.80
C GLY A 23 -7.41 11.43 2.28
N GLU A 24 -6.68 11.91 3.28
CA GLU A 24 -6.81 13.25 3.88
C GLU A 24 -6.08 14.33 3.06
N LEU A 25 -5.12 13.91 2.24
CA LEU A 25 -4.34 14.78 1.38
C LEU A 25 -4.45 14.33 -0.08
N ARG A 26 -4.42 15.30 -0.99
CA ARG A 26 -4.21 15.08 -2.43
C ARG A 26 -3.24 16.14 -2.96
N LEU A 27 -2.17 15.70 -3.60
CA LEU A 27 -1.16 16.57 -4.21
C LEU A 27 -1.25 16.46 -5.74
N GLY A 28 -2.02 17.36 -6.36
CA GLY A 28 -2.28 17.32 -7.80
C GLY A 28 -2.98 16.03 -8.23
N ARG A 29 -2.24 15.12 -8.89
CA ARG A 29 -2.73 13.79 -9.30
C ARG A 29 -2.44 12.69 -8.28
N LEU A 30 -1.62 12.97 -7.27
CA LEU A 30 -1.24 12.02 -6.24
C LEU A 30 -2.31 12.02 -5.15
N GLY A 31 -2.96 10.88 -4.96
CA GLY A 31 -3.96 10.67 -3.91
C GLY A 31 -3.83 9.27 -3.32
N GLN A 32 -4.87 8.82 -2.62
CA GLN A 32 -4.85 7.55 -1.90
C GLN A 32 -4.40 6.36 -2.75
N ASP A 33 -5.02 6.14 -3.92
CA ASP A 33 -4.67 5.00 -4.78
C ASP A 33 -3.22 5.03 -5.25
N TRP A 34 -2.71 6.23 -5.56
CA TRP A 34 -1.31 6.38 -5.91
C TRP A 34 -0.40 6.02 -4.72
N ALA A 35 -0.72 6.50 -3.51
CA ALA A 35 0.08 6.23 -2.32
C ALA A 35 0.04 4.75 -1.94
N THR A 36 -1.12 4.11 -2.03
CA THR A 36 -1.25 2.67 -1.75
C THR A 36 -0.48 1.83 -2.78
N VAL A 37 -0.61 2.13 -4.08
CA VAL A 37 0.20 1.45 -5.11
C VAL A 37 1.69 1.65 -4.85
N ARG A 38 2.11 2.87 -4.48
CA ARG A 38 3.51 3.17 -4.15
C ARG A 38 4.02 2.35 -2.97
N LEU A 39 3.23 2.27 -1.90
CA LEU A 39 3.53 1.46 -0.72
C LEU A 39 3.68 -0.02 -1.11
N LEU A 40 2.69 -0.57 -1.81
CA LEU A 40 2.66 -1.98 -2.20
C LEU A 40 3.77 -2.36 -3.20
N GLU A 41 4.21 -1.43 -4.05
CA GLU A 41 5.25 -1.69 -5.06
C GLU A 41 6.68 -1.61 -4.49
N TYR A 42 6.92 -0.73 -3.52
CA TYR A 42 8.29 -0.40 -3.10
C TYR A 42 8.58 -0.64 -1.62
N ALA A 43 7.60 -0.53 -0.72
CA ALA A 43 7.88 -0.65 0.71
C ALA A 43 8.18 -2.10 1.13
N PRO A 44 8.98 -2.33 2.19
CA PRO A 44 9.12 -3.64 2.82
C PRO A 44 7.78 -4.15 3.34
N TYR A 45 7.61 -5.48 3.41
CA TYR A 45 6.38 -6.10 3.90
C TYR A 45 5.94 -5.61 5.31
N PRO A 46 6.83 -5.49 6.31
CA PRO A 46 6.45 -4.95 7.61
C PRO A 46 5.85 -3.55 7.54
N GLU A 47 6.35 -2.70 6.64
CA GLU A 47 5.83 -1.34 6.42
C GLU A 47 4.45 -1.36 5.77
N ILE A 48 4.24 -2.26 4.79
CA ILE A 48 2.93 -2.46 4.17
C ILE A 48 1.89 -2.83 5.24
N VAL A 49 2.19 -3.82 6.08
CA VAL A 49 1.28 -4.25 7.15
C VAL A 49 1.07 -3.14 8.18
N ARG A 50 2.12 -2.43 8.58
CA ARG A 50 2.05 -1.34 9.57
C ARG A 50 1.20 -0.15 9.10
N LEU A 51 1.30 0.23 7.82
CA LEU A 51 0.67 1.45 7.29
C LEU A 51 -0.70 1.21 6.66
N LEU A 52 -0.93 0.04 6.05
CA LEU A 52 -2.19 -0.29 5.39
C LEU A 52 -3.05 -1.23 6.24
N GLY A 53 -2.44 -2.19 6.93
CA GLY A 53 -3.14 -3.29 7.61
C GLY A 53 -3.70 -4.33 6.63
N PHE A 54 -4.08 -5.49 7.18
CA PHE A 54 -4.59 -6.60 6.37
C PHE A 54 -5.99 -6.35 5.81
N ARG A 55 -6.87 -5.75 6.62
CA ARG A 55 -8.25 -5.43 6.20
C ARG A 55 -8.28 -4.57 4.95
N ALA A 56 -7.63 -3.40 5.00
CA ALA A 56 -7.62 -2.47 3.88
C ALA A 56 -6.89 -3.05 2.66
N LEU A 57 -5.87 -3.90 2.87
CA LEU A 57 -5.24 -4.65 1.80
C LEU A 57 -6.24 -5.57 1.10
N VAL A 58 -6.95 -6.42 1.85
CA VAL A 58 -7.93 -7.37 1.29
C VAL A 58 -9.07 -6.65 0.58
N GLU A 59 -9.69 -5.67 1.23
CA GLU A 59 -10.82 -4.92 0.68
C GLU A 59 -10.43 -4.11 -0.56
N GLY A 60 -9.24 -3.51 -0.57
CA GLY A 60 -8.79 -2.64 -1.65
C GLY A 60 -8.01 -3.34 -2.77
N TRP A 61 -7.57 -4.59 -2.58
CA TRP A 61 -6.71 -5.28 -3.54
C TRP A 61 -7.23 -5.30 -4.99
N PRO A 62 -8.53 -5.58 -5.26
CA PRO A 62 -9.06 -5.59 -6.63
C PRO A 62 -8.87 -4.26 -7.37
N ARG A 63 -8.81 -3.14 -6.64
CA ARG A 63 -8.60 -1.79 -7.21
C ARG A 63 -7.15 -1.53 -7.60
N TRP A 64 -6.19 -2.04 -6.81
CA TRP A 64 -4.76 -1.69 -6.98
C TRP A 64 -3.97 -2.72 -7.77
N ARG A 65 -4.46 -3.98 -7.81
CA ARG A 65 -3.75 -5.13 -8.37
C ARG A 65 -3.12 -4.89 -9.73
N ASP A 66 -3.87 -4.31 -10.66
CA ASP A 66 -3.40 -4.13 -12.05
C ASP A 66 -2.45 -2.93 -12.21
N SER A 67 -2.32 -2.10 -11.18
CA SER A 67 -1.33 -1.02 -11.12
C SER A 67 0.04 -1.48 -10.58
N ILE A 68 0.11 -2.68 -9.98
CA ILE A 68 1.35 -3.27 -9.48
C ILE A 68 2.17 -3.82 -10.66
N ARG A 69 3.37 -3.27 -10.86
CA ARG A 69 4.26 -3.60 -11.98
C ARG A 69 5.09 -4.86 -11.69
N SER A 70 5.53 -5.01 -10.45
CA SER A 70 6.30 -6.17 -10.02
C SER A 70 5.44 -7.43 -9.99
N VAL A 71 5.74 -8.36 -10.90
CA VAL A 71 5.03 -9.65 -11.00
C VAL A 71 5.16 -10.47 -9.71
N SER A 72 6.32 -10.45 -9.06
CA SER A 72 6.53 -11.18 -7.80
C SER A 72 5.69 -10.60 -6.66
N ARG A 73 5.62 -9.26 -6.54
CA ARG A 73 4.74 -8.62 -5.55
C ARG A 73 3.28 -8.90 -5.82
N ARG A 74 2.83 -8.76 -7.07
CA ARG A 74 1.44 -9.06 -7.44
C ARG A 74 1.05 -10.49 -7.08
N ARG A 75 1.90 -11.48 -7.40
CA ARG A 75 1.65 -12.89 -7.06
C ARG A 75 1.64 -13.13 -5.54
N GLY A 76 2.57 -12.51 -4.81
CA GLY A 76 2.63 -12.63 -3.35
C GLY A 76 1.39 -12.04 -2.67
N LEU A 77 0.93 -10.88 -3.14
CA LEU A 77 -0.28 -10.22 -2.64
C LEU A 77 -1.56 -10.96 -3.08
N ASP A 78 -1.62 -11.50 -4.31
CA ASP A 78 -2.71 -12.36 -4.78
C ASP A 78 -2.89 -13.57 -3.85
N PHE A 79 -1.78 -14.23 -3.48
CA PHE A 79 -1.81 -15.33 -2.52
C PHE A 79 -2.30 -14.85 -1.14
N LEU A 80 -1.70 -13.78 -0.61
CA LEU A 80 -2.00 -13.30 0.75
C LEU A 80 -3.46 -12.88 0.91
N VAL A 81 -4.01 -12.15 -0.06
CA VAL A 81 -5.39 -11.66 -0.03
C VAL A 81 -6.40 -12.80 -0.15
N ALA A 82 -6.06 -13.88 -0.86
CA ALA A 82 -6.90 -15.07 -0.93
C ALA A 82 -6.81 -15.94 0.34
N TRP A 83 -5.62 -16.04 0.93
CA TRP A 83 -5.32 -16.90 2.07
C TRP A 83 -5.81 -16.32 3.42
N LEU A 84 -5.63 -15.01 3.65
CA LEU A 84 -5.98 -14.37 4.93
C LEU A 84 -7.44 -14.59 5.35
N PRO A 85 -8.46 -14.38 4.51
CA PRO A 85 -9.85 -14.59 4.93
C PRO A 85 -10.19 -16.05 5.25
N GLN A 86 -9.42 -17.00 4.72
CA GLN A 86 -9.66 -18.44 4.90
C GLN A 86 -8.96 -18.96 6.17
N GLU A 87 -7.72 -18.56 6.37
CA GLU A 87 -6.85 -19.15 7.40
C GLU A 87 -6.66 -18.24 8.63
N HIS A 88 -6.79 -16.92 8.45
CA HIS A 88 -6.61 -15.92 9.51
C HIS A 88 -7.67 -14.80 9.47
N PRO A 89 -8.98 -15.14 9.56
CA PRO A 89 -10.03 -14.13 9.57
C PRO A 89 -9.93 -13.16 10.77
N GLU A 90 -9.25 -13.54 11.85
CA GLU A 90 -9.07 -12.73 13.06
C GLU A 90 -8.23 -11.47 12.87
N VAL A 91 -7.46 -11.37 11.78
CA VAL A 91 -6.65 -10.18 11.48
C VAL A 91 -7.34 -9.19 10.53
N LEU A 92 -8.60 -9.47 10.15
CA LEU A 92 -9.42 -8.67 9.23
C LEU A 92 -10.42 -7.76 9.94
#